data_AF-A0A358M4S0-F1
#
_entry.id   AF-A0A358M4S0-F1
#
_cell.length_a   1.000
_cell.length_b   1.000
_cell.length_c   1.000
_cell.angle_alpha   90.00
_cell.angle_beta   90.00
_cell.angle_gamma   90.00
#
_symmetry.space_group_name_H-M   'P 1'
#
loop_
_entity.id
_entity.type
_entity.pdbx_description
1 polymer ?
#
loop_
_entity_poly.entity_id
_entity_poly.type
_entity_poly.pdbx_seq_one_letter_code
_entity_poly.pdbx_strand_id
1 'polypeptide(L)'
;MAAAIGAGIDVEKPEGSMIVDIGGGTAEVAVVALSDIVTSRSVKGAGDSYDEAIINYVRKKYNLLIGERTAEDIKIQIGSAFEYEGEGAINVKGRNLIDGLPKDVEVTAAEIREALKESVYQIIDAIKTTLENTPPELAADIYCKGIIMTGGGAQISGFDELIRKSTGVDVMLAENPQYCVVQGSIQILNDMDNDKKRKYAITR
;
A
#
# COMPACT_ATOMS: atom_id res chain seq x y z
N MET A 1 2.19 -7.30 11.67
CA MET A 1 1.75 -7.10 13.07
C MET A 1 1.74 -5.63 13.47
N ALA A 2 2.90 -4.94 13.54
CA ALA A 2 2.94 -3.53 13.95
C ALA A 2 2.00 -2.62 13.12
N ALA A 3 1.98 -2.79 11.80
CA ALA A 3 1.05 -2.08 10.91
C ALA A 3 -0.43 -2.25 11.31
N ALA A 4 -0.85 -3.47 11.68
CA ALA A 4 -2.22 -3.76 12.08
C ALA A 4 -2.59 -3.01 13.38
N ILE A 5 -1.72 -3.12 14.39
CA ILE A 5 -1.92 -2.44 15.69
C ILE A 5 -1.99 -0.92 15.49
N GLY A 6 -1.05 -0.34 14.74
CA GLY A 6 -1.05 1.10 14.49
C GLY A 6 -2.14 1.58 13.52
N ALA A 7 -2.80 0.67 12.81
CA ALA A 7 -4.01 0.95 12.04
C ALA A 7 -5.30 0.81 12.89
N GLY A 8 -5.17 0.53 14.19
CA GLY A 8 -6.30 0.40 15.12
C GLY A 8 -6.98 -0.97 15.09
N ILE A 9 -6.34 -1.99 14.48
CA ILE A 9 -6.86 -3.36 14.50
C ILE A 9 -6.63 -3.96 15.89
N ASP A 10 -7.70 -4.45 16.49
CA ASP A 10 -7.66 -5.24 17.71
C ASP A 10 -7.21 -6.67 17.39
N VAL A 11 -5.88 -6.87 17.41
CA VAL A 11 -5.25 -8.13 16.98
C VAL A 11 -5.48 -9.28 17.95
N GLU A 12 -5.90 -9.02 19.19
CA GLU A 12 -6.10 -10.05 20.22
C GLU A 12 -7.41 -10.82 20.05
N LYS A 13 -8.37 -10.26 19.29
CA LYS A 13 -9.68 -10.88 19.07
C LYS A 13 -9.59 -12.18 18.26
N PRO A 14 -10.51 -13.13 18.50
CA PRO A 14 -10.63 -14.38 17.73
C PRO A 14 -11.30 -14.16 16.37
N GLU A 15 -11.17 -12.99 15.77
CA GLU A 15 -11.87 -12.60 14.55
C GLU A 15 -10.84 -12.21 13.47
N GLY A 16 -11.04 -12.70 12.25
CA GLY A 16 -10.14 -12.41 11.13
C GLY A 16 -10.13 -10.93 10.77
N SER A 17 -8.95 -10.34 10.67
CA SER A 17 -8.75 -8.99 10.14
C SER A 17 -7.65 -8.99 9.10
N MET A 18 -7.92 -8.46 7.90
CA MET A 18 -6.92 -8.36 6.85
C MET A 18 -6.29 -6.97 6.82
N ILE A 19 -4.96 -6.92 6.81
CA ILE A 19 -4.15 -5.72 6.67
C ILE A 19 -3.30 -5.82 5.40
N VAL A 20 -3.22 -4.73 4.64
CA VAL A 20 -2.39 -4.59 3.45
C VAL A 20 -1.48 -3.39 3.65
N ASP A 21 -0.19 -3.63 3.90
CA ASP A 21 0.82 -2.59 4.12
C ASP A 21 1.70 -2.43 2.88
N ILE A 22 1.64 -1.27 2.22
CA ILE A 22 2.32 -1.01 0.96
C ILE A 22 3.42 0.04 1.22
N GLY A 23 4.65 -0.44 1.38
CA GLY A 23 5.83 0.38 1.57
C GLY A 23 6.48 0.84 0.27
N GLY A 24 7.75 1.23 0.34
CA GLY A 24 8.57 1.52 -0.86
C GLY A 24 8.97 0.24 -1.60
N GLY A 25 9.68 -0.65 -0.92
CA GLY A 25 10.23 -1.86 -1.56
C GLY A 25 9.31 -3.10 -1.55
N THR A 26 8.35 -3.16 -0.63
CA THR A 26 7.48 -4.34 -0.46
C THR A 26 6.05 -3.97 -0.15
N ALA A 27 5.13 -4.86 -0.53
CA ALA A 27 3.76 -4.87 -0.05
C ALA A 27 3.51 -6.17 0.74
N GLU A 28 3.02 -6.03 1.98
CA GLU A 28 2.71 -7.13 2.87
C GLU A 28 1.20 -7.26 3.02
N VAL A 29 0.66 -8.42 2.69
CA VAL A 29 -0.74 -8.80 2.91
C VAL A 29 -0.76 -9.81 4.05
N ALA A 30 -1.55 -9.55 5.08
CA ALA A 30 -1.66 -10.47 6.21
C ALA A 30 -3.09 -10.53 6.77
N VAL A 31 -3.48 -11.73 7.21
CA VAL A 31 -4.65 -11.96 8.06
C VAL A 31 -4.16 -12.19 9.47
N VAL A 32 -4.71 -11.42 10.42
CA VAL A 32 -4.39 -11.49 11.84
C VAL A 32 -5.60 -11.90 12.66
N ALA A 33 -5.37 -12.73 13.68
CA ALA A 33 -6.33 -13.11 14.71
C ALA A 33 -5.56 -13.69 15.91
N LEU A 34 -6.10 -13.57 17.13
CA LEU A 34 -5.49 -14.13 18.35
C LEU A 34 -4.00 -13.78 18.53
N SER A 35 -3.64 -12.54 18.22
CA SER A 35 -2.27 -12.01 18.27
C SER A 35 -1.26 -12.73 17.38
N ASP A 36 -1.75 -13.47 16.37
CA ASP A 36 -0.92 -14.21 15.42
C ASP A 36 -1.22 -13.80 13.97
N ILE A 37 -0.27 -14.08 13.08
CA ILE A 37 -0.45 -13.96 11.63
C ILE A 37 -0.88 -15.33 11.11
N VAL A 38 -2.15 -15.46 10.74
CA VAL A 38 -2.73 -16.73 10.31
C VAL A 38 -2.35 -17.06 8.87
N THR A 39 -2.33 -16.05 7.99
CA THR A 39 -1.95 -16.20 6.58
C THR A 39 -1.32 -14.91 6.12
N SER A 40 -0.24 -14.99 5.34
CA SER A 40 0.39 -13.80 4.78
C SER A 40 1.08 -14.07 3.45
N ARG A 41 1.27 -12.99 2.69
CA ARG A 41 2.05 -12.93 1.46
C ARG A 41 2.81 -11.62 1.39
N SER A 42 4.04 -11.70 0.91
CA SER A 42 4.90 -10.56 0.63
C SER A 42 5.10 -10.44 -0.88
N VAL A 43 4.89 -9.25 -1.42
CA VAL A 43 5.19 -8.89 -2.81
C VAL A 43 6.43 -8.02 -2.81
N LYS A 44 7.43 -8.42 -3.60
CA LYS A 44 8.58 -7.56 -3.89
C LYS A 44 8.18 -6.56 -4.96
N GLY A 45 8.31 -5.28 -4.65
CA GLY A 45 7.86 -4.18 -5.49
C GLY A 45 6.59 -3.54 -4.94
N ALA A 46 6.68 -2.23 -4.72
CA ALA A 46 5.60 -1.38 -4.23
C ALA A 46 5.88 0.07 -4.68
N GLY A 47 6.02 1.02 -3.76
CA GLY A 47 6.31 2.43 -4.05
C GLY A 47 7.49 2.66 -5.00
N ASP A 48 8.60 1.95 -4.82
CA ASP A 48 9.81 2.11 -5.63
C ASP A 48 9.57 1.59 -7.06
N SER A 49 8.82 0.49 -7.19
CA SER A 49 8.43 -0.07 -8.49
C SER A 49 7.45 0.84 -9.25
N TYR A 50 6.63 1.61 -8.52
CA TYR A 50 5.79 2.63 -9.14
C TYR A 50 6.63 3.73 -9.80
N ASP A 51 7.68 4.20 -9.11
CA ASP A 51 8.57 5.22 -9.65
C ASP A 51 9.34 4.71 -10.87
N GLU A 52 9.88 3.49 -10.79
CA GLU A 52 10.53 2.83 -11.93
C GLU A 52 9.58 2.68 -13.13
N ALA A 53 8.32 2.29 -12.88
CA ALA A 53 7.31 2.17 -13.93
C ALA A 53 7.03 3.52 -14.60
N ILE A 54 6.91 4.61 -13.83
CA ILE A 54 6.71 5.97 -14.33
C ILE A 54 7.91 6.44 -15.17
N ILE A 55 9.14 6.25 -14.67
CA ILE A 55 10.37 6.58 -15.41
C ILE A 55 10.38 5.85 -16.76
N ASN A 56 10.10 4.55 -16.74
CA ASN A 56 10.11 3.71 -17.94
C ASN A 56 9.03 4.11 -18.93
N TYR A 57 7.83 4.47 -18.45
CA TYR A 57 6.73 4.93 -19.28
C TYR A 57 7.08 6.24 -19.98
N VAL A 58 7.52 7.25 -19.21
CA VAL A 58 7.88 8.58 -19.73
C VAL A 58 9.03 8.48 -20.73
N ARG A 59 10.04 7.65 -20.43
CA ARG A 59 11.15 7.38 -21.32
C ARG A 59 10.70 6.78 -22.65
N LYS A 60 9.85 5.76 -22.62
CA LYS A 60 9.38 5.06 -23.82
C LYS A 60 8.44 5.92 -24.67
N LYS A 61 7.50 6.63 -24.04
CA LYS A 61 6.46 7.39 -24.74
C LYS A 61 6.95 8.72 -25.28
N TYR A 62 7.75 9.46 -24.52
CA TYR A 62 8.15 10.83 -24.87
C TYR A 62 9.62 10.98 -25.26
N ASN A 63 10.42 9.89 -25.20
CA ASN A 63 11.87 9.94 -25.30
C ASN A 63 12.48 10.92 -24.28
N LEU A 64 11.89 11.01 -23.09
CA LEU A 64 12.28 11.94 -22.04
C LEU A 64 12.87 11.19 -20.85
N LEU A 65 14.07 11.57 -20.44
CA LEU A 65 14.72 11.05 -19.25
C LEU A 65 14.35 11.91 -18.04
N ILE A 66 13.80 11.28 -17.01
CA ILE A 66 13.49 11.87 -15.70
C ILE A 66 14.17 11.05 -14.59
N GLY A 67 14.39 11.68 -13.43
CA GLY A 67 14.94 11.01 -12.25
C GLY A 67 13.85 10.50 -11.30
N GLU A 68 14.26 9.67 -10.33
CA GLU A 68 13.38 9.09 -9.30
C GLU A 68 12.55 10.13 -8.57
N ARG A 69 13.16 11.23 -8.12
CA ARG A 69 12.42 12.32 -7.44
C ARG A 69 11.30 12.90 -8.29
N THR A 70 11.53 13.07 -9.59
CA THR A 70 10.48 13.57 -10.51
C THR A 70 9.40 12.53 -10.71
N ALA A 71 9.74 11.24 -10.75
CA ALA A 71 8.76 10.16 -10.83
C ALA A 71 7.90 10.06 -9.55
N GLU A 72 8.50 10.19 -8.37
CA GLU A 72 7.80 10.27 -7.09
C GLU A 72 6.86 11.49 -7.05
N ASP A 73 7.32 12.67 -7.51
CA ASP A 73 6.48 13.86 -7.57
C ASP A 73 5.27 13.67 -8.50
N ILE A 74 5.45 12.97 -9.63
CA ILE A 74 4.35 12.58 -10.54
C ILE A 74 3.39 11.61 -9.84
N LYS A 75 3.92 10.59 -9.17
CA LYS A 75 3.15 9.58 -8.43
C LYS A 75 2.28 10.22 -7.36
N ILE A 76 2.82 11.14 -6.57
CA ILE A 76 2.09 11.83 -5.49
C ILE A 76 1.00 12.74 -6.07
N GLN A 77 1.26 13.45 -7.18
CA GLN A 77 0.32 14.44 -7.72
C GLN A 77 -0.82 13.83 -8.53
N ILE A 78 -0.53 12.84 -9.39
CA ILE A 78 -1.51 12.29 -10.35
C ILE A 78 -1.51 10.76 -10.42
N GLY A 79 -0.78 10.08 -9.52
CA GLY A 79 -0.78 8.62 -9.45
C GLY A 79 -2.16 8.07 -9.09
N SER A 80 -2.61 7.09 -9.86
CA SER A 80 -3.90 6.44 -9.64
C SER A 80 -3.86 4.97 -10.03
N ALA A 81 -4.60 4.16 -9.27
CA ALA A 81 -4.89 2.77 -9.57
C ALA A 81 -6.24 2.61 -10.29
N PHE A 82 -7.17 3.54 -10.08
CA PHE A 82 -8.49 3.53 -10.69
C PHE A 82 -8.89 4.91 -11.21
N GLU A 83 -9.90 4.95 -12.06
CA GLU A 83 -10.43 6.21 -12.60
C GLU A 83 -11.11 7.02 -11.48
N TYR A 84 -10.88 8.33 -11.45
CA TYR A 84 -11.48 9.23 -10.46
C TYR A 84 -11.96 10.54 -11.10
N GLU A 85 -12.88 11.23 -10.44
CA GLU A 85 -13.41 12.49 -10.96
C GLU A 85 -12.35 13.60 -10.91
N GLY A 86 -12.18 14.32 -12.02
CA GLY A 86 -11.19 15.40 -12.10
C GLY A 86 -9.76 14.96 -12.42
N GLU A 87 -9.59 13.82 -13.12
CA GLU A 87 -8.27 13.38 -13.59
C GLU A 87 -7.53 14.52 -14.31
N GLY A 88 -6.35 14.85 -13.79
CA GLY A 88 -5.54 15.96 -14.27
C GLY A 88 -4.38 15.53 -15.15
N ALA A 89 -3.63 16.54 -15.57
CA ALA A 89 -2.33 16.40 -16.20
C ALA A 89 -1.34 17.35 -15.55
N ILE A 90 -0.06 16.98 -15.56
CA ILE A 90 1.02 17.81 -15.05
C ILE A 90 2.13 17.95 -16.09
N ASN A 91 2.82 19.09 -16.05
CA ASN A 91 4.00 19.33 -16.88
C ASN A 91 5.24 18.77 -16.21
N VAL A 92 5.89 17.84 -16.90
CA VAL A 92 7.10 17.15 -16.45
C VAL A 92 8.28 17.65 -17.27
N LYS A 93 9.34 18.08 -16.56
CA LYS A 93 10.60 18.50 -17.18
C LYS A 93 11.61 17.37 -17.13
N GLY A 94 12.32 17.16 -18.23
CA GLY A 94 13.38 16.17 -18.29
C GLY A 94 14.39 16.45 -19.40
N ARG A 95 15.30 15.52 -19.60
CA ARG A 95 16.28 15.57 -20.70
C ARG A 95 15.74 14.78 -21.88
N ASN A 96 15.57 15.42 -23.03
CA ASN A 96 15.22 14.73 -24.27
C ASN A 96 16.38 13.83 -24.69
N LEU A 97 16.09 12.56 -24.99
CA LEU A 97 17.08 11.55 -25.35
C LEU A 97 17.54 11.66 -26.81
N ILE A 98 16.85 12.44 -27.65
CA ILE A 98 17.20 12.61 -29.06
C ILE A 98 18.28 13.68 -29.23
N ASP A 99 18.06 14.87 -28.68
CA ASP A 99 18.94 16.05 -28.84
C ASP A 99 19.72 16.40 -27.56
N GLY A 100 19.41 15.78 -26.42
CA GLY A 100 20.07 16.02 -25.13
C GLY A 100 19.61 17.28 -24.41
N LEU A 101 18.63 18.03 -24.94
CA LEU A 101 18.20 19.31 -24.39
C LEU A 101 17.06 19.16 -23.37
N PRO A 102 16.89 20.11 -22.44
CA PRO A 102 15.72 20.16 -21.57
C PRO A 102 14.43 20.27 -22.40
N LYS A 103 13.45 19.41 -22.08
CA LYS A 103 12.14 19.40 -22.72
C LYS A 103 11.04 19.23 -21.67
N ASP A 104 9.94 19.92 -21.89
CA ASP A 104 8.74 19.84 -21.07
C ASP A 104 7.69 19.00 -21.83
N VAL A 105 7.04 18.06 -21.13
CA VAL A 105 5.94 17.24 -21.67
C VAL A 105 4.79 17.22 -20.68
N GLU A 106 3.57 17.19 -21.19
CA GLU A 106 2.37 17.01 -20.38
C GLU A 106 2.10 15.50 -20.23
N VAL A 107 1.92 15.05 -18.98
CA VAL A 107 1.60 13.66 -18.63
C VAL A 107 0.29 13.63 -17.85
N THR A 108 -0.60 12.74 -18.25
CA THR A 108 -1.97 12.61 -17.71
C THR A 108 -2.06 11.51 -16.65
N ALA A 109 -3.03 11.60 -15.75
CA ALA A 109 -3.28 10.56 -14.75
C ALA A 109 -3.57 9.17 -15.38
N ALA A 110 -4.25 9.14 -16.54
CA ALA A 110 -4.53 7.91 -17.28
C ALA A 110 -3.27 7.20 -17.78
N GLU A 111 -2.28 7.97 -18.24
CA GLU A 111 -0.98 7.44 -18.66
C GLU A 111 -0.19 6.87 -17.48
N ILE A 112 -0.23 7.56 -16.34
CA ILE A 112 0.39 7.06 -15.11
C ILE A 112 -0.31 5.79 -14.64
N ARG A 113 -1.64 5.74 -14.65
CA ARG A 113 -2.41 4.54 -14.32
C ARG A 113 -2.05 3.36 -15.22
N GLU A 114 -1.86 3.59 -16.51
CA GLU A 114 -1.37 2.56 -17.44
C GLU A 114 0.03 2.05 -17.03
N ALA A 115 0.94 2.97 -16.67
CA ALA A 115 2.28 2.62 -16.22
C ALA A 115 2.28 1.77 -14.94
N LEU A 116 1.44 2.13 -13.97
CA LEU A 116 1.37 1.47 -12.65
C LEU A 116 0.66 0.12 -12.66
N LYS A 117 -0.04 -0.21 -13.75
CA LYS A 117 -0.95 -1.36 -13.84
C LYS A 117 -0.30 -2.67 -13.40
N GLU A 118 0.90 -2.99 -13.89
CA GLU A 118 1.54 -4.27 -13.55
C GLU A 118 1.79 -4.42 -12.05
N SER A 119 2.42 -3.43 -11.42
CA SER A 119 2.75 -3.45 -9.99
C SER A 119 1.49 -3.46 -9.11
N VAL A 120 0.47 -2.68 -9.49
CA VAL A 120 -0.81 -2.63 -8.76
C VAL A 120 -1.52 -4.00 -8.82
N TYR A 121 -1.56 -4.65 -9.98
CA TYR A 121 -2.21 -5.95 -10.12
C TYR A 121 -1.46 -7.07 -9.40
N GLN A 122 -0.14 -7.02 -9.30
CA GLN A 122 0.62 -7.97 -8.47
C GLN A 122 0.20 -7.94 -6.99
N ILE A 123 -0.07 -6.75 -6.45
CA ILE A 123 -0.56 -6.58 -5.08
C ILE A 123 -2.00 -7.11 -4.97
N ILE A 124 -2.87 -6.82 -5.94
CA ILE A 124 -4.25 -7.34 -5.97
C ILE A 124 -4.27 -8.86 -6.01
N ASP A 125 -3.41 -9.47 -6.81
CA ASP A 125 -3.30 -10.93 -6.90
C ASP A 125 -2.81 -11.51 -5.57
N ALA A 126 -1.87 -10.85 -4.88
CA ALA A 126 -1.47 -11.25 -3.54
C ALA A 126 -2.61 -11.16 -2.52
N ILE A 127 -3.45 -10.12 -2.60
CA ILE A 127 -4.65 -9.98 -1.76
C ILE A 127 -5.62 -11.15 -2.01
N LYS A 128 -5.98 -11.39 -3.27
CA LYS A 128 -6.88 -12.49 -3.66
C LYS A 128 -6.36 -13.84 -3.21
N THR A 129 -5.09 -14.12 -3.48
CA THR A 129 -4.49 -15.40 -3.11
C THR A 129 -4.36 -15.55 -1.59
N THR A 130 -4.30 -14.44 -0.83
CA THR A 130 -4.34 -14.50 0.64
C THR A 130 -5.76 -14.80 1.12
N LEU A 131 -6.78 -14.16 0.56
CA LEU A 131 -8.19 -14.46 0.85
C LEU A 131 -8.53 -15.93 0.56
N GLU A 132 -8.10 -16.46 -0.59
CA GLU A 132 -8.33 -17.85 -1.01
C GLU A 132 -7.70 -18.88 -0.06
N ASN A 133 -6.54 -18.55 0.52
CA ASN A 133 -5.83 -19.41 1.46
C ASN A 133 -6.24 -19.23 2.92
N THR A 134 -7.07 -18.24 3.21
CA THR A 134 -7.51 -17.94 4.58
C THR A 134 -8.56 -18.97 5.00
N PRO A 135 -8.51 -19.50 6.25
CA PRO A 135 -9.54 -20.38 6.78
C PRO A 135 -10.96 -19.79 6.60
N PRO A 136 -11.97 -20.57 6.21
CA PRO A 136 -13.30 -20.06 5.89
C PRO A 136 -13.93 -19.20 6.98
N GLU A 137 -13.70 -19.56 8.25
CA GLU A 137 -14.21 -18.84 9.41
C GLU A 137 -13.65 -17.41 9.48
N LEU A 138 -12.35 -17.24 9.25
CA LEU A 138 -11.69 -15.93 9.25
C LEU A 138 -11.95 -15.15 7.97
N ALA A 139 -12.10 -15.85 6.84
CA ALA A 139 -12.49 -15.22 5.59
C ALA A 139 -13.87 -14.55 5.72
N ALA A 140 -14.84 -15.21 6.37
CA ALA A 140 -16.15 -14.65 6.63
C ALA A 140 -16.09 -13.36 7.46
N ASP A 141 -15.21 -13.29 8.46
CA ASP A 141 -14.99 -12.06 9.23
C ASP A 141 -14.46 -10.92 8.36
N ILE A 142 -13.51 -11.21 7.47
CA ILE A 142 -12.93 -10.23 6.54
C ILE A 142 -13.99 -9.71 5.56
N TYR A 143 -14.88 -10.57 5.04
CA TYR A 143 -15.99 -10.12 4.20
C TYR A 143 -16.96 -9.18 4.94
N CYS A 144 -17.10 -9.32 6.26
CA CYS A 144 -17.98 -8.47 7.07
C CYS A 144 -17.30 -7.15 7.49
N LYS A 145 -16.01 -7.19 7.84
CA LYS A 145 -15.28 -6.04 8.39
C LYS A 145 -14.52 -5.23 7.35
N GLY A 146 -14.18 -5.86 6.24
CA GLY A 146 -13.35 -5.29 5.20
C GLY A 146 -11.85 -5.51 5.39
N ILE A 147 -11.10 -4.96 4.44
CA ILE A 147 -9.64 -4.92 4.37
C ILE A 147 -9.19 -3.53 4.80
N ILE A 148 -8.18 -3.46 5.66
CA ILE A 148 -7.53 -2.21 6.01
C ILE A 148 -6.24 -2.08 5.20
N MET A 149 -6.04 -0.93 4.56
CA MET A 149 -4.84 -0.57 3.83
C MET A 149 -4.00 0.43 4.61
N THR A 150 -2.69 0.32 4.50
CA THR A 150 -1.72 1.22 5.12
C THR A 150 -0.43 1.27 4.31
N GLY A 151 0.49 2.15 4.69
CA GLY A 151 1.77 2.35 4.03
C GLY A 151 1.74 3.50 3.01
N GLY A 152 2.92 4.02 2.68
CA GLY A 152 3.08 5.16 1.79
C GLY A 152 2.48 4.91 0.39
N GLY A 153 2.72 3.73 -0.17
CA GLY A 153 2.28 3.34 -1.51
C GLY A 153 0.79 2.96 -1.59
N ALA A 154 0.08 2.89 -0.47
CA ALA A 154 -1.37 2.66 -0.45
C ALA A 154 -2.18 3.92 -0.82
N GLN A 155 -1.55 5.10 -0.82
CA GLN A 155 -2.22 6.40 -0.98
C GLN A 155 -2.44 6.83 -2.42
N ILE A 156 -2.09 6.01 -3.42
CA ILE A 156 -2.42 6.33 -4.82
C ILE A 156 -3.94 6.31 -5.02
N SER A 157 -4.45 7.22 -5.85
CA SER A 157 -5.89 7.44 -5.96
C SER A 157 -6.63 6.22 -6.49
N GLY A 158 -7.74 5.85 -5.84
CA GLY A 158 -8.63 4.78 -6.29
C GLY A 158 -8.09 3.35 -6.06
N PHE A 159 -7.02 3.16 -5.29
CA PHE A 159 -6.51 1.81 -5.03
C PHE A 159 -7.47 0.97 -4.19
N ASP A 160 -8.05 1.57 -3.14
CA ASP A 160 -9.09 0.95 -2.32
C ASP A 160 -10.29 0.53 -3.17
N GLU A 161 -10.73 1.38 -4.10
CA GLU A 161 -11.83 1.10 -5.02
C GLU A 161 -11.50 -0.04 -5.99
N LEU A 162 -10.29 -0.04 -6.56
CA LEU A 162 -9.85 -1.12 -7.43
C LEU A 162 -9.79 -2.47 -6.69
N ILE A 163 -9.31 -2.48 -5.44
CA ILE A 163 -9.31 -3.68 -4.61
C ILE A 163 -10.74 -4.11 -4.33
N ARG A 164 -11.62 -3.19 -3.88
CA ARG A 164 -13.04 -3.47 -3.61
C ARG A 164 -13.74 -4.09 -4.82
N LYS A 165 -13.52 -3.54 -6.01
CA LYS A 165 -14.05 -4.08 -7.28
C LYS A 165 -13.47 -5.45 -7.63
N SER A 166 -12.22 -5.71 -7.28
CA SER A 166 -11.51 -6.94 -7.61
C SER A 166 -11.80 -8.09 -6.65
N THR A 167 -12.08 -7.80 -5.38
CA THR A 167 -12.28 -8.79 -4.31
C THR A 167 -13.75 -8.91 -3.88
N GLY A 168 -14.56 -7.88 -4.09
CA GLY A 168 -15.92 -7.79 -3.54
C GLY A 168 -15.96 -7.52 -2.03
N VAL A 169 -14.82 -7.21 -1.41
CA VAL A 169 -14.68 -6.93 0.02
C VAL A 169 -14.53 -5.42 0.21
N ASP A 170 -15.17 -4.86 1.23
CA ASP A 170 -14.97 -3.46 1.58
C ASP A 170 -13.52 -3.16 1.93
N VAL A 171 -13.04 -1.97 1.57
CA VAL A 171 -11.65 -1.57 1.76
C VAL A 171 -11.63 -0.18 2.39
N MET A 172 -10.78 0.00 3.40
CA MET A 172 -10.59 1.24 4.12
C MET A 172 -9.11 1.57 4.20
N LEU A 173 -8.75 2.83 3.94
CA LEU A 173 -7.40 3.33 4.22
C LEU A 173 -7.31 3.70 5.71
N ALA A 174 -6.23 3.30 6.38
CA ALA A 174 -5.96 3.73 7.75
C ALA A 174 -5.86 5.26 7.84
N GLU A 175 -6.21 5.83 9.00
CA GLU A 175 -6.25 7.29 9.20
C GLU A 175 -4.88 7.95 8.94
N ASN A 176 -3.79 7.29 9.36
CA ASN A 176 -2.42 7.77 9.24
C ASN A 176 -1.53 6.69 8.60
N PRO A 177 -1.74 6.37 7.30
CA PRO A 177 -1.21 5.15 6.69
C PRO A 177 0.32 5.12 6.63
N GLN A 178 0.96 6.29 6.54
CA GLN A 178 2.42 6.41 6.56
C GLN A 178 3.04 6.07 7.93
N TYR A 179 2.26 6.16 9.00
CA TYR A 179 2.76 6.07 10.37
C TYR A 179 2.30 4.82 11.12
N CYS A 180 1.41 3.99 10.57
CA CYS A 180 0.88 2.83 11.29
C CYS A 180 1.98 1.87 11.80
N VAL A 181 3.03 1.61 11.02
CA VAL A 181 4.14 0.75 11.49
C VAL A 181 4.84 1.32 12.72
N VAL A 182 5.16 2.63 12.72
CA VAL A 182 5.84 3.26 13.86
C VAL A 182 4.91 3.39 15.06
N GLN A 183 3.63 3.74 14.85
CA GLN A 183 2.64 3.84 15.92
C GLN A 183 2.40 2.49 16.59
N GLY A 184 2.22 1.43 15.81
CA GLY A 184 2.05 0.09 16.37
C GLY A 184 3.31 -0.41 17.08
N SER A 185 4.50 -0.06 16.58
CA SER A 185 5.77 -0.38 17.25
C SER A 185 5.88 0.30 18.61
N ILE A 186 5.49 1.57 18.72
CA ILE A 186 5.43 2.31 19.99
C ILE A 186 4.47 1.63 20.96
N GLN A 187 3.27 1.25 20.49
CA GLN A 187 2.28 0.57 21.31
C GLN A 187 2.80 -0.76 21.86
N ILE A 188 3.36 -1.62 21.00
CA ILE A 188 3.97 -2.90 21.41
C ILE A 188 5.03 -2.69 22.50
N LEU A 189 5.92 -1.70 22.31
CA LEU A 189 6.98 -1.40 23.29
C LEU A 189 6.40 -0.96 24.65
N ASN A 190 5.37 -0.12 24.63
CA ASN A 190 4.70 0.33 25.85
C ASN A 190 4.02 -0.83 26.59
N ASP A 191 3.38 -1.74 25.87
CA ASP A 191 2.71 -2.91 26.44
C ASP A 191 3.72 -3.88 27.07
N MET A 192 4.85 -4.11 26.41
CA MET A 192 5.95 -4.92 26.96
C MET A 192 6.52 -4.35 28.26
N ASP A 193 6.68 -3.02 28.34
CA ASP A 193 7.16 -2.36 29.55
C ASP A 193 6.14 -2.41 30.70
N ASN A 194 4.85 -2.30 30.38
CA ASN A 194 3.77 -2.46 31.35
C ASN A 194 3.71 -3.90 31.89
N ASP A 195 3.89 -4.90 31.03
CA ASP A 195 3.90 -6.30 31.43
C ASP A 195 5.09 -6.66 32.32
N LYS A 196 6.28 -6.09 32.04
CA LYS A 196 7.42 -6.21 32.94
C LYS A 196 7.08 -5.61 34.31
N LYS A 197 6.54 -4.39 34.37
CA LYS A 197 6.15 -3.74 35.63
C LYS A 197 5.12 -4.56 36.41
N ARG A 198 4.11 -5.12 35.73
CA ARG A 198 3.12 -6.03 36.34
C ARG A 198 3.77 -7.28 36.92
N LYS A 199 4.65 -7.94 36.17
CA LYS A 199 5.39 -9.12 36.67
C LYS A 199 6.23 -8.77 37.90
N TYR A 200 6.94 -7.63 37.91
CA TYR A 200 7.69 -7.19 39.09
C TYR A 200 6.82 -6.86 40.31
N ALA A 201 5.60 -6.36 40.10
CA ALA A 201 4.66 -6.05 41.17
C ALA A 201 4.03 -7.30 41.81
N ILE A 202 3.95 -8.42 41.09
CA ILE A 202 3.38 -9.69 41.57
C ILE A 202 4.43 -10.53 42.34
N THR A 203 5.72 -10.31 42.11
CA THR A 203 6.82 -11.02 42.79
C THR A 203 7.30 -10.33 44.08
N ARG A 204 6.56 -9.36 44.60
CA ARG A 204 6.76 -8.72 45.91
C ARG A 204 5.51 -8.89 46.76
#